data_AF-A0A7J2UWA5-F1
#
_entry.id   AF-A0A7J2UWA5-F1
#
_cell.length_a   1.000
_cell.length_b   1.000
_cell.length_c   1.000
_cell.angle_alpha   90.00
_cell.angle_beta   90.00
_cell.angle_gamma   90.00
#
_symmetry.space_group_name_H-M   'P 1'
#
loop_
_entity.id
_entity.type
_entity.pdbx_description
1 polymer ?
#
loop_
_entity_poly.entity_id
_entity_poly.type
_entity_poly.pdbx_seq_one_letter_code
_entity_poly.pdbx_strand_id
1 'polypeptide(L)'
;MDTMQKEEIEQLLVDNQHLKEYLESIRHKMGNPVFYSKVPREVRNESYPNFIYPTKGVVFIHIYRTQDMDELEYHVIEPTINDVLREKLDMVLKL
;
A
#
# COMPACT_ATOMS: atom_id res chain seq x y z
N MET A 1 1.78 4.46 -20.21
CA MET A 1 1.87 3.30 -19.30
C MET A 1 1.64 3.83 -17.91
N ASP A 2 0.66 3.30 -17.21
CA ASP A 2 0.23 3.83 -15.91
C ASP A 2 1.04 3.28 -14.73
N THR A 3 2.00 2.38 -15.00
CA THR A 3 2.96 1.81 -14.04
C THR A 3 4.00 2.85 -13.62
N MET A 4 4.29 2.91 -12.33
CA MET A 4 5.28 3.83 -11.76
C MET A 4 6.72 3.41 -12.10
N GLN A 5 7.62 4.38 -12.13
CA GLN A 5 9.06 4.14 -12.30
C GLN A 5 9.70 3.77 -10.96
N LYS A 6 10.85 3.11 -11.01
CA LYS A 6 11.55 2.63 -9.80
C LYS A 6 11.89 3.78 -8.85
N GLU A 7 12.37 4.91 -9.37
CA GLU A 7 12.78 6.08 -8.59
C GLU A 7 11.57 6.72 -7.87
N GLU A 8 10.40 6.72 -8.53
CA GLU A 8 9.14 7.19 -7.93
C GLU A 8 8.71 6.29 -6.77
N ILE A 9 8.81 4.97 -6.95
CA ILE A 9 8.48 3.99 -5.90
C ILE A 9 9.45 4.13 -4.73
N GLU A 10 10.75 4.25 -4.98
CA GLU A 10 11.76 4.45 -3.93
C GLU A 10 11.47 5.71 -3.11
N GLN A 11 11.10 6.82 -3.76
CA GLN A 11 10.72 8.04 -3.08
C GLN A 11 9.46 7.85 -2.21
N LEU A 12 8.43 7.16 -2.73
CA LEU A 12 7.23 6.85 -1.95
C LEU A 12 7.55 6.04 -0.70
N LEU A 13 8.46 5.07 -0.77
CA LEU A 13 8.87 4.25 0.37
C LEU A 13 9.71 5.01 1.40
N VAL A 14 10.45 6.03 0.98
CA VAL A 14 11.16 6.94 1.90
C VAL A 14 10.17 7.84 2.64
N ASP A 15 9.19 8.39 1.91
CA ASP A 15 8.23 9.34 2.47
C ASP A 15 7.13 8.67 3.31
N ASN A 16 6.87 7.37 3.08
CA ASN A 16 5.76 6.63 3.68
C ASN A 16 6.26 5.35 4.36
N GLN A 17 6.68 5.49 5.62
CA GLN A 17 7.21 4.37 6.41
C GLN A 17 6.20 3.21 6.57
N HIS A 18 4.90 3.52 6.74
CA HIS A 18 3.85 2.50 6.86
C HIS A 18 3.68 1.67 5.57
N LEU A 19 3.88 2.29 4.40
CA LEU A 19 3.85 1.58 3.12
C LEU A 19 5.01 0.59 3.03
N LYS A 20 6.21 1.02 3.45
CA LYS A 20 7.39 0.16 3.49
C LYS A 20 7.21 -1.02 4.43
N GLU A 21 6.70 -0.78 5.64
CA GLU A 21 6.41 -1.83 6.63
C GLU A 21 5.38 -2.84 6.10
N TYR A 22 4.34 -2.33 5.45
CA TYR A 22 3.33 -3.17 4.82
C TYR A 22 3.95 -4.09 3.75
N LEU A 23 4.76 -3.54 2.82
CA LEU A 23 5.42 -4.33 1.78
C LEU A 23 6.28 -5.46 2.35
N GLU A 24 7.09 -5.18 3.38
CA GLU A 24 7.90 -6.21 4.03
C GLU A 24 7.04 -7.30 4.67
N SER A 25 5.88 -6.94 5.24
CA SER A 25 4.96 -7.90 5.87
C SER A 25 4.32 -8.88 4.88
N ILE A 26 4.10 -8.47 3.62
CA ILE A 26 3.45 -9.28 2.59
C ILE A 26 4.44 -9.97 1.65
N ARG A 27 5.71 -9.53 1.62
CA ARG A 27 6.74 -9.96 0.66
C ARG A 27 6.86 -11.48 0.54
N HIS A 28 6.81 -12.18 1.67
CA HIS A 28 6.93 -13.64 1.73
C HIS A 28 5.69 -14.40 1.25
N LYS A 29 4.51 -13.78 1.30
CA LYS A 29 3.23 -14.43 0.96
C LYS A 29 2.90 -14.29 -0.53
N MET A 30 3.13 -13.12 -1.09
CA MET A 30 2.63 -12.77 -2.43
C MET A 30 3.67 -12.08 -3.33
N GLY A 31 4.91 -11.91 -2.86
CA GLY A 31 5.94 -11.20 -3.61
C GLY A 31 5.74 -9.68 -3.61
N ASN A 32 6.38 -9.00 -4.56
CA ASN A 32 6.32 -7.54 -4.66
C ASN A 32 5.15 -7.11 -5.57
N PRO A 33 4.23 -6.27 -5.08
CA PRO A 33 3.16 -5.70 -5.89
C PRO A 33 3.68 -4.79 -6.99
N VAL A 34 2.96 -4.73 -8.10
CA VAL A 34 3.21 -3.74 -9.17
C VAL A 34 2.60 -2.41 -8.76
N PHE A 35 3.36 -1.32 -8.88
CA PHE A 35 2.87 0.02 -8.56
C PHE A 35 2.29 0.72 -9.79
N TYR A 36 1.09 1.26 -9.64
CA TYR A 36 0.42 2.08 -10.66
C TYR A 36 0.06 3.45 -10.10
N SER A 37 0.15 4.47 -10.94
CA SER A 37 -0.25 5.85 -10.62
C SER A 37 -1.76 6.02 -10.45
N LYS A 38 -2.56 5.09 -10.98
CA LYS A 38 -4.03 5.03 -10.87
C LYS A 38 -4.52 3.61 -11.05
N VAL A 39 -5.80 3.36 -10.72
CA VAL A 39 -6.45 2.06 -10.93
C VAL A 39 -6.36 1.66 -12.42
N PRO A 40 -5.68 0.56 -12.78
CA PRO A 40 -5.57 0.18 -14.17
C PRO A 40 -6.83 -0.59 -14.57
N ARG A 41 -7.40 -0.26 -15.74
CA ARG A 41 -8.59 -0.94 -16.24
C ARG A 41 -8.30 -2.37 -16.71
N GLU A 42 -7.06 -2.61 -17.10
CA GLU A 42 -6.59 -3.86 -17.72
C GLU A 42 -6.48 -5.01 -16.71
N VAL A 43 -6.15 -4.71 -15.44
CA VAL A 43 -6.00 -5.71 -14.36
C VAL A 43 -7.35 -6.24 -13.84
N ARG A 44 -8.48 -5.69 -14.30
CA ARG A 44 -9.82 -6.09 -13.84
C ARG A 44 -10.13 -7.56 -14.13
N ASN A 45 -9.48 -8.13 -15.14
CA ASN A 45 -9.70 -9.51 -15.59
C ASN A 45 -8.58 -10.46 -15.17
N GLU A 46 -7.58 -10.00 -14.41
CA GLU A 46 -6.51 -10.87 -13.93
C GLU A 46 -7.03 -11.77 -12.80
N SER A 47 -6.71 -13.06 -12.85
CA SER A 47 -7.19 -14.03 -11.86
C SER A 47 -6.53 -13.84 -10.49
N TYR A 48 -5.27 -13.41 -10.48
CA TYR A 48 -4.45 -13.22 -9.27
C TYR A 48 -3.72 -11.86 -9.35
N PRO A 49 -4.47 -10.74 -9.31
CA PRO A 49 -3.84 -9.43 -9.31
C PRO A 49 -2.95 -9.28 -8.08
N ASN A 50 -1.92 -8.45 -8.22
CA ASN A 50 -1.06 -8.04 -7.12
C ASN A 50 -0.50 -6.65 -7.44
N PHE A 51 -1.26 -5.60 -7.09
CA PHE A 51 -0.87 -4.24 -7.42
C PHE A 51 -1.31 -3.19 -6.41
N ILE A 52 -0.48 -2.16 -6.25
CA ILE A 52 -0.72 -1.03 -5.37
C ILE A 52 -0.91 0.24 -6.20
N TYR A 53 -1.81 1.11 -5.77
CA TYR A 53 -1.93 2.47 -6.29
C TYR A 53 -2.18 3.49 -5.16
N PRO A 54 -1.65 4.72 -5.29
CA PRO A 54 -1.90 5.79 -4.32
C PRO A 54 -3.31 6.35 -4.50
N THR A 55 -3.87 6.89 -3.43
CA THR A 55 -5.14 7.62 -3.46
C THR A 55 -4.91 9.12 -3.29
N LYS A 56 -5.25 9.68 -2.12
CA LYS A 56 -4.95 11.05 -1.74
C LYS A 56 -4.09 11.05 -0.47
N GLY A 57 -3.10 11.95 -0.43
CA GLY A 57 -2.19 12.05 0.72
C GLY A 57 -1.32 10.80 0.85
N VAL A 58 -1.29 10.24 2.06
CA VAL A 58 -0.42 9.11 2.46
C VAL A 58 -1.13 7.75 2.47
N VAL A 59 -2.28 7.64 1.79
CA VAL A 59 -3.10 6.42 1.76
C VAL A 59 -2.93 5.69 0.42
N PHE A 60 -2.66 4.39 0.49
CA PHE A 60 -2.49 3.52 -0.66
C PHE A 60 -3.48 2.37 -0.60
N ILE A 61 -3.78 1.78 -1.76
CA ILE A 61 -4.66 0.64 -1.86
C ILE A 61 -3.88 -0.49 -2.50
N HIS A 62 -3.94 -1.66 -1.86
CA HIS A 62 -3.47 -2.90 -2.41
C HIS A 62 -4.65 -3.75 -2.87
N ILE A 63 -4.66 -4.08 -4.16
CA ILE A 63 -5.61 -5.02 -4.74
C ILE A 63 -4.86 -6.31 -5.01
N TYR A 64 -5.28 -7.39 -4.35
CA TYR A 64 -4.65 -8.68 -4.52
C TYR A 64 -5.60 -9.86 -4.36
N ARG A 65 -5.21 -10.98 -4.97
CA ARG A 65 -5.81 -12.29 -4.72
C ARG A 65 -4.73 -13.37 -4.84
N THR A 66 -4.64 -14.23 -3.83
CA THR A 66 -3.77 -15.41 -3.87
C THR A 66 -4.57 -16.67 -4.19
N GLN A 67 -3.89 -17.79 -4.46
CA GLN A 67 -4.54 -19.05 -4.88
C GLN A 67 -5.42 -19.67 -3.79
N ASP A 68 -5.14 -19.35 -2.53
CA ASP A 68 -5.86 -19.77 -1.33
C ASP A 68 -7.02 -18.83 -0.97
N MET A 69 -7.28 -17.79 -1.76
CA MET A 69 -8.38 -16.83 -1.53
C MET A 69 -9.55 -17.06 -2.48
N ASP A 70 -10.74 -17.16 -1.88
CA ASP A 70 -12.01 -17.25 -2.62
C ASP A 70 -12.35 -15.94 -3.33
N GLU A 71 -12.02 -14.80 -2.72
CA GLU A 71 -12.39 -13.46 -3.18
C GLU A 71 -11.18 -12.53 -3.38
N LEU A 72 -11.41 -11.46 -4.14
CA LEU A 72 -10.46 -10.38 -4.34
C LEU A 72 -10.45 -9.45 -3.12
N GLU A 73 -9.27 -9.14 -2.58
CA GLU A 73 -9.14 -8.26 -1.43
C GLU A 73 -8.84 -6.82 -1.85
N TYR A 74 -9.49 -5.87 -1.17
CA TYR A 74 -9.19 -4.45 -1.24
C TYR A 74 -8.63 -3.98 0.10
N HIS A 75 -7.31 -3.88 0.20
CA HIS A 75 -6.64 -3.56 1.45
C HIS A 75 -6.14 -2.10 1.46
N VAL A 76 -6.57 -1.34 2.46
CA VAL A 76 -6.12 0.04 2.69
C VAL A 76 -4.81 0.01 3.46
N ILE A 77 -3.79 0.68 2.93
CA ILE A 77 -2.49 0.88 3.57
C ILE A 77 -2.42 2.33 4.02
N GLU A 78 -2.51 2.53 5.33
CA GLU A 78 -2.50 3.84 5.97
C GLU A 78 -1.59 3.85 7.22
N PRO A 79 -1.15 5.03 7.68
CA PRO A 79 -0.41 5.15 8.92
C PRO A 79 -1.22 4.59 10.09
N THR A 80 -0.62 3.70 10.88
CA THR A 80 -1.23 3.19 12.10
C THR A 80 -0.72 3.97 13.31
N ILE A 81 -1.60 4.20 14.29
CA ILE A 81 -1.20 4.81 15.56
C ILE A 81 -0.47 3.75 16.38
N ASN A 82 0.86 3.81 16.37
CA ASN A 82 1.69 3.10 17.33
C ASN A 82 1.81 3.90 18.64
N ASP A 83 2.36 3.28 19.68
CA ASP A 83 2.46 3.90 21.01
C ASP A 83 3.23 5.23 20.98
N VAL A 84 4.30 5.31 20.18
CA VAL A 84 5.11 6.53 20.00
C VAL A 84 4.29 7.65 19.33
N LEU A 85 3.49 7.33 18.33
CA LEU A 85 2.63 8.29 17.64
C LEU A 85 1.45 8.72 18.51
N ARG A 86 0.93 7.81 19.34
CA ARG A 86 -0.12 8.10 20.32
C ARG A 86 0.35 9.14 21.35
N GLU A 87 1.56 8.98 21.88
CA GLU A 87 2.14 9.98 22.80
C GLU A 87 2.26 11.35 22.15
N LYS A 88 2.76 11.41 20.90
CA LYS A 88 2.86 12.67 20.15
C LYS A 88 1.49 13.29 19.86
N LEU A 89 0.50 12.48 19.49
CA LEU A 89 -0.87 12.92 19.26
C LEU A 89 -1.45 13.54 20.54
N ASP A 90 -1.27 12.88 21.67
CA ASP A 90 -1.74 13.37 22.97
C ASP A 90 -1.09 14.69 23.37
N MET A 91 0.18 14.90 23.03
CA MET A 91 0.87 16.19 23.26
C MET A 91 0.26 17.32 22.42
N VAL A 92 -0.07 17.06 21.15
CA VAL A 92 -0.65 18.07 20.24
C VAL A 92 -2.08 18.42 20.64
N LEU A 93 -2.90 17.43 21.04
CA LEU A 93 -4.31 17.63 21.38
C LEU A 93 -4.54 18.31 22.74
N LYS A 94 -3.51 18.38 23.60
CA LYS A 94 -3.56 19.05 24.91
C LYS A 94 -3.15 20.52 24.86
N LEU A 95 -2.80 21.04 23.69
CA LEU A 95 -2.53 22.46 23.42
C LEU A 95 -3.81 23.18 22.98
#